data_AF-A0A6V7L2E3-F1
#
_entry.id   AF-A0A6V7L2E3-F1
#
_cell.length_a   1.000
_cell.length_b   1.000
_cell.length_c   1.000
_cell.angle_alpha   90.00
_cell.angle_beta   90.00
_cell.angle_gamma   90.00
#
_symmetry.space_group_name_H-M   'P 1'
#
loop_
_entity.id
_entity.type
_entity.pdbx_description
1 polymer ?
#
loop_
_entity_poly.entity_id
_entity_poly.type
_entity_poly.pdbx_seq_one_letter_code
_entity_poly.pdbx_strand_id
1 'polypeptide(L)'
;WAYSKLWLSILDRDKDGMKRHCTTLGVGDMYGLLACMVSGRTWDTLMTGIQKTKYTKNEKEMFQKEVPNILPQISEVLERVNRQMLLVLKTNDLIRSIEHTLGTSERMSAFMEMSKCCVHAIYDERSRV
;
A
#
# COMPACT_ATOMS: atom_id res chain seq x y z
N TRP A 1 11.57 9.61 -2.78
CA TRP A 1 10.45 9.45 -3.74
C TRP A 1 10.05 8.00 -4.01
N ALA A 2 10.85 6.98 -3.67
CA ALA A 2 10.53 5.58 -3.99
C ALA A 2 9.14 5.13 -3.48
N TYR A 3 8.73 5.52 -2.27
CA TYR A 3 7.38 5.25 -1.76
C TYR A 3 6.28 5.87 -2.64
N SER A 4 6.39 7.16 -2.96
CA SER A 4 5.42 7.83 -3.83
C SER A 4 5.35 7.16 -5.20
N LYS A 5 6.50 6.79 -5.78
CA LYS A 5 6.55 6.09 -7.07
C LYS A 5 5.96 4.68 -6.99
N LEU A 6 6.16 3.97 -5.88
CA LEU A 6 5.47 2.71 -5.60
C LEU A 6 3.94 2.94 -5.55
N TRP A 7 3.48 3.97 -4.84
CA TRP A 7 2.07 4.30 -4.74
C TRP A 7 1.43 4.52 -6.12
N LEU A 8 2.07 5.32 -6.98
CA LEU A 8 1.61 5.52 -8.35
C LEU A 8 1.65 4.22 -9.17
N SER A 9 2.70 3.41 -9.04
CA SER A 9 2.78 2.12 -9.73
C SER A 9 1.62 1.18 -9.33
N ILE A 10 1.20 1.21 -8.06
CA ILE A 10 0.01 0.48 -7.58
C ILE A 10 -1.27 1.00 -8.25
N LEU A 11 -1.45 2.32 -8.34
CA LEU A 11 -2.62 2.94 -9.00
C LEU A 11 -2.69 2.59 -10.49
N ASP A 12 -1.54 2.60 -11.17
CA ASP A 12 -1.40 2.32 -12.60
C ASP A 12 -1.38 0.82 -12.91
N ARG A 13 -1.26 -0.04 -11.89
CA ARG A 13 -1.13 -1.50 -12.00
C ARG A 13 0.16 -1.92 -12.71
N ASP A 14 1.19 -1.07 -12.64
CA ASP A 14 2.51 -1.31 -13.21
C ASP A 14 3.30 -2.26 -12.30
N LYS A 15 3.31 -3.55 -12.65
CA LYS A 15 4.03 -4.59 -11.89
C LYS A 15 5.54 -4.37 -11.90
N ASP A 16 6.09 -3.92 -13.02
CA ASP A 16 7.53 -3.70 -13.16
C ASP A 16 7.97 -2.48 -12.35
N GLY A 17 7.16 -1.41 -12.37
CA GLY A 17 7.30 -0.25 -11.50
C GLY A 17 7.21 -0.62 -10.02
N MET A 18 6.20 -1.39 -9.63
CA MET A 18 6.06 -1.89 -8.26
C MET A 18 7.30 -2.67 -7.82
N LYS A 19 7.74 -3.66 -8.60
CA LYS A 19 8.93 -4.45 -8.29
C LYS A 19 10.18 -3.59 -8.16
N ARG A 20 10.40 -2.65 -9.10
CA ARG A 20 11.54 -1.73 -9.08
C ARG A 20 11.55 -0.87 -7.81
N HIS A 21 10.44 -0.25 -7.48
CA HIS A 21 10.36 0.65 -6.33
C HIS A 21 10.37 -0.08 -4.99
N CYS A 22 9.73 -1.25 -4.89
CA CYS A 22 9.85 -2.12 -3.73
C CYS A 22 11.29 -2.62 -3.52
N THR A 23 12.04 -2.91 -4.60
CA THR A 23 13.47 -3.24 -4.51
C THR A 23 14.26 -2.09 -3.89
N THR A 24 14.01 -0.85 -4.31
CA THR A 24 14.64 0.35 -3.70
C THR A 24 14.26 0.53 -2.22
N LEU A 25 13.08 0.05 -1.83
CA LEU A 25 12.60 0.07 -0.44
C LEU A 25 13.10 -1.12 0.38
N GLY A 26 13.89 -2.04 -0.20
CA GLY A 26 14.50 -3.19 0.50
C GLY A 26 13.81 -4.54 0.28
N VAL A 27 12.71 -4.59 -0.48
CA VAL A 27 11.84 -5.76 -0.60
C VAL A 27 11.45 -6.03 -2.06
N GLY A 28 12.39 -6.48 -2.89
CA GLY A 28 12.16 -6.65 -4.34
C GLY A 28 11.44 -7.95 -4.73
N ASP A 29 11.77 -9.05 -4.06
CA ASP A 29 11.23 -10.40 -4.24
C ASP A 29 9.80 -10.56 -3.69
N MET A 30 9.48 -9.89 -2.58
CA MET A 30 8.14 -9.86 -1.99
C MET A 30 7.34 -8.59 -2.32
N TYR A 31 7.61 -7.96 -3.48
CA TYR A 31 6.98 -6.69 -3.87
C TYR A 31 5.45 -6.74 -3.86
N GLY A 32 4.86 -7.89 -4.22
CA GLY A 32 3.41 -8.10 -4.20
C GLY A 32 2.82 -8.01 -2.79
N LEU A 33 3.48 -8.62 -1.81
CA LEU A 33 3.06 -8.54 -0.41
C LEU A 33 3.22 -7.12 0.14
N LEU A 34 4.35 -6.47 -0.14
CA LEU A 34 4.56 -5.08 0.27
C LEU A 34 3.50 -4.14 -0.36
N ALA A 35 3.15 -4.33 -1.63
CA ALA A 35 2.08 -3.56 -2.29
C ALA A 35 0.71 -3.77 -1.62
N CYS A 36 0.39 -5.01 -1.23
CA CYS A 36 -0.83 -5.32 -0.46
C CYS A 36 -0.82 -4.65 0.92
N MET A 37 0.30 -4.68 1.63
CA MET A 37 0.45 -4.01 2.93
C MET A 37 0.31 -2.49 2.82
N VAL A 38 0.89 -1.89 1.78
CA VAL A 38 0.84 -0.44 1.53
C VAL A 38 -0.58 0.00 1.20
N SER A 39 -1.26 -0.71 0.31
CA SER A 39 -2.61 -0.37 -0.14
C SER A 39 -3.70 -0.75 0.87
N GLY A 40 -3.47 -1.80 1.67
CA GLY A 40 -4.50 -2.43 2.50
C GLY A 40 -5.55 -3.19 1.67
N ARG A 41 -5.19 -3.61 0.45
CA ARG A 41 -6.07 -4.32 -0.48
C ARG A 41 -5.42 -5.63 -0.91
N THR A 42 -6.24 -6.58 -1.33
CA THR A 42 -5.77 -7.86 -1.88
C THR A 42 -5.12 -7.66 -3.25
N TRP A 43 -4.25 -8.61 -3.64
CA TRP A 43 -3.57 -8.55 -4.93
C TRP A 43 -4.53 -8.50 -6.13
N ASP A 44 -5.59 -9.30 -6.11
CA ASP A 44 -6.62 -9.30 -7.15
C ASP A 44 -7.32 -7.95 -7.28
N THR A 45 -7.62 -7.32 -6.15
CA THR A 45 -8.16 -5.96 -6.11
C THR A 45 -7.17 -4.95 -6.71
N LEU A 46 -5.88 -5.05 -6.38
CA LEU A 46 -4.86 -4.19 -6.98
C LEU A 46 -4.85 -4.31 -8.50
N MET A 47 -4.85 -5.54 -9.02
CA MET A 47 -4.80 -5.80 -10.47
C MET A 47 -6.09 -5.39 -11.19
N THR A 48 -7.23 -5.49 -10.52
CA THR A 48 -8.52 -4.98 -11.05
C THR A 48 -8.53 -3.45 -11.07
N GLY A 49 -7.91 -2.83 -10.07
CA GLY A 49 -7.83 -1.40 -9.85
C GLY A 49 -8.57 -0.99 -8.59
N ILE A 50 -7.84 -0.40 -7.64
CA ILE A 50 -8.38 0.09 -6.36
C ILE A 50 -9.48 1.14 -6.57
N GLN A 51 -9.33 1.99 -7.59
CA GLN A 51 -10.28 3.04 -7.96
C GLN A 51 -11.61 2.50 -8.49
N LYS A 52 -11.64 1.24 -8.94
CA LYS A 52 -12.84 0.60 -9.53
C LYS A 52 -13.58 -0.30 -8.54
N THR A 53 -13.00 -0.55 -7.37
CA THR A 53 -13.45 -1.60 -6.45
C THR A 53 -13.69 -1.04 -5.06
N LYS A 54 -14.90 -1.23 -4.54
CA LYS A 54 -15.21 -0.90 -3.15
C LYS A 54 -14.59 -1.95 -2.22
N TYR A 55 -14.07 -1.51 -1.08
CA TYR A 55 -13.65 -2.43 -0.03
C TYR A 55 -14.88 -3.17 0.50
N THR A 56 -14.85 -4.50 0.51
CA THR A 56 -16.01 -5.32 0.91
C THR A 56 -15.74 -6.07 2.21
N LYS A 57 -16.81 -6.45 2.92
CA LYS A 57 -16.71 -7.33 4.10
C LYS A 57 -16.06 -8.68 3.74
N ASN A 58 -16.37 -9.22 2.56
CA ASN A 58 -15.74 -10.45 2.08
C ASN A 58 -14.23 -10.29 1.88
N GLU A 59 -13.76 -9.16 1.33
CA GLU A 59 -12.32 -8.88 1.18
C GLU A 59 -11.64 -8.86 2.56
N LYS A 60 -12.29 -8.27 3.57
CA LYS A 60 -11.82 -8.26 4.95
C LYS A 60 -11.74 -9.66 5.55
N GLU A 61 -12.80 -10.46 5.42
CA GLU A 61 -12.87 -11.82 5.96
C GLU A 61 -11.84 -12.75 5.30
N MET A 62 -11.71 -12.67 3.98
CA MET A 62 -10.70 -13.42 3.24
C MET A 62 -9.29 -13.05 3.71
N PHE A 63 -9.02 -11.75 3.89
CA PHE A 63 -7.73 -11.31 4.42
C PHE A 63 -7.48 -11.86 5.83
N GLN A 64 -8.44 -11.74 6.75
CA GLN A 64 -8.30 -12.22 8.14
C GLN A 64 -8.06 -13.73 8.22
N LYS A 65 -8.66 -14.50 7.31
CA LYS A 65 -8.46 -15.96 7.24
C LYS A 65 -7.05 -16.33 6.76
N GLU A 66 -6.50 -15.57 5.82
CA GLU A 66 -5.17 -15.82 5.26
C GLU A 66 -4.02 -15.26 6.12
N VAL A 67 -4.30 -14.24 6.96
CA VAL A 67 -3.28 -13.59 7.82
C VAL A 67 -2.37 -14.60 8.53
N PRO A 68 -2.87 -15.61 9.25
CA PRO A 68 -1.99 -16.56 9.97
C PRO A 68 -0.97 -17.27 9.06
N ASN A 69 -1.34 -17.56 7.82
CA ASN A 69 -0.47 -18.24 6.85
C ASN A 69 0.60 -17.30 6.29
N ILE A 70 0.32 -16.00 6.24
CA ILE A 70 1.21 -14.98 5.66
C ILE A 70 2.00 -14.18 6.70
N LEU A 71 1.74 -14.39 8.00
CA LEU A 71 2.40 -13.69 9.10
C LEU A 71 3.94 -13.79 9.06
N PRO A 72 4.56 -14.96 8.79
CA PRO A 72 6.01 -15.05 8.66
C PRO A 72 6.57 -14.15 7.55
N GLN A 73 5.91 -14.13 6.40
CA GLN A 73 6.31 -13.31 5.25
C GLN A 73 6.11 -11.82 5.55
N ILE A 74 5.03 -11.45 6.26
CA ILE A 74 4.83 -10.07 6.74
C ILE A 74 5.97 -9.66 7.66
N SER A 75 6.38 -10.52 8.59
CA SER A 75 7.51 -10.26 9.49
C SER A 75 8.81 -10.05 8.71
N GLU A 76 9.08 -10.89 7.70
CA GLU A 76 10.26 -10.77 6.84
C GLU A 76 10.25 -9.46 6.02
N VAL A 77 9.09 -9.05 5.49
CA VAL A 77 8.94 -7.75 4.81
C VAL A 77 9.24 -6.60 5.77
N LEU A 78 8.71 -6.64 7.00
CA LEU A 78 8.94 -5.60 8.00
C LEU A 78 10.41 -5.53 8.47
N GLU A 79 11.10 -6.67 8.54
CA GLU A 79 12.52 -6.71 8.88
C GLU A 79 13.41 -6.12 7.77
N ARG A 80 13.06 -6.38 6.50
CA ARG A 80 13.89 -6.02 5.34
C ARG A 80 13.62 -4.62 4.79
N VAL A 81 12.42 -4.10 4.96
CA VAL A 81 12.05 -2.80 4.42
C VAL A 81 12.85 -1.69 5.08
N ASN A 82 13.15 -0.63 4.32
CA ASN A 82 13.87 0.51 4.87
C ASN A 82 13.10 1.15 6.04
N ARG A 83 13.83 1.58 7.09
CA ARG A 83 13.25 2.01 8.37
C ARG A 83 12.17 3.10 8.25
N GLN A 84 12.31 4.01 7.28
CA GLN A 84 11.34 5.08 7.05
C GLN A 84 9.98 4.55 6.60
N MET A 85 9.96 3.42 5.90
CA MET A 85 8.73 2.78 5.46
C MET A 85 7.94 2.17 6.62
N LEU A 86 8.60 1.73 7.69
CA LEU A 86 7.91 1.25 8.90
C LEU A 86 7.02 2.34 9.51
N LEU A 87 7.51 3.59 9.52
CA LEU A 87 6.73 4.74 9.98
C LEU A 87 5.51 4.95 9.07
N VAL A 88 5.70 4.93 7.75
CA VAL A 88 4.60 5.06 6.78
C VAL A 88 3.56 3.96 6.98
N LEU A 89 3.99 2.70 7.09
CA LEU A 89 3.10 1.56 7.33
C LEU A 89 2.32 1.73 8.64
N LYS A 90 2.99 2.16 9.71
CA LYS A 90 2.32 2.38 11.00
C LYS A 90 1.33 3.53 10.95
N THR A 91 1.67 4.63 10.29
CA THR A 91 0.77 5.76 10.07
C THR A 91 -0.46 5.31 9.27
N ASN A 92 -0.27 4.55 8.19
CA ASN A 92 -1.38 4.07 7.37
C ASN A 92 -2.30 3.12 8.16
N ASP A 93 -1.74 2.24 8.99
CA ASP A 93 -2.48 1.36 9.91
C ASP A 93 -3.34 2.15 10.90
N LEU A 94 -2.75 3.15 11.57
CA LEU A 94 -3.47 3.99 12.53
C LEU A 94 -4.61 4.79 11.88
N ILE A 95 -4.37 5.39 10.70
CA ILE A 95 -5.42 6.15 10.01
C ILE A 95 -6.58 5.23 9.60
N ARG A 96 -6.30 4.03 9.06
CA ARG A 96 -7.35 3.05 8.72
C ARG A 96 -8.12 2.59 9.96
N SER A 97 -7.44 2.42 11.09
CA SER A 97 -8.07 2.06 12.36
C SER A 97 -9.04 3.15 12.83
N ILE A 98 -8.69 4.43 12.66
CA ILE A 98 -9.57 5.57 12.97
C ILE A 98 -10.79 5.55 12.05
N GLU A 99 -10.61 5.41 10.74
CA GLU A 99 -11.72 5.32 9.78
C GLU A 99 -12.65 4.15 10.10
N HIS A 100 -12.09 3.00 10.48
CA HIS A 100 -12.86 1.83 10.88
C HIS A 100 -13.67 2.10 12.15
N THR A 101 -13.04 2.70 13.17
CA THR A 101 -13.70 3.01 14.45
C THR A 101 -14.84 4.02 14.28
N LEU A 102 -14.66 4.98 13.37
CA LEU A 102 -15.66 6.00 13.06
C LEU A 102 -16.71 5.55 12.02
N GLY A 103 -16.61 4.32 11.50
CA GLY A 103 -17.52 3.82 10.46
C GLY A 103 -17.42 4.57 9.13
N THR A 104 -16.29 5.20 8.83
CA THR A 104 -16.08 6.04 7.64
C THR A 104 -15.18 5.40 6.59
N SER A 105 -14.77 4.14 6.76
CA SER A 105 -13.87 3.42 5.85
C SER A 105 -14.34 3.40 4.39
N GLU A 106 -15.65 3.47 4.12
CA GLU A 106 -16.18 3.52 2.75
C GLU A 106 -15.80 4.80 1.99
N ARG A 107 -15.47 5.89 2.70
CA ARG A 107 -15.08 7.17 2.10
C ARG A 107 -13.67 7.15 1.53
N MET A 108 -12.84 6.17 1.94
CA MET A 108 -11.46 6.03 1.51
C MET A 108 -10.64 7.33 1.67
N SER A 109 -10.94 8.14 2.69
CA SER A 109 -10.35 9.48 2.86
C SER A 109 -8.84 9.40 3.02
N ALA A 110 -8.34 8.46 3.83
CA ALA A 110 -6.93 8.19 4.01
C ALA A 110 -6.22 7.88 2.69
N PHE A 111 -6.85 7.04 1.88
CA PHE A 111 -6.32 6.65 0.57
C PHE A 111 -6.25 7.84 -0.39
N MET A 112 -7.27 8.70 -0.38
CA MET A 112 -7.30 9.91 -1.20
C MET A 112 -6.22 10.91 -0.79
N GLU A 113 -6.06 11.17 0.51
CA GLU A 113 -5.04 12.09 1.01
C GLU A 113 -3.61 11.57 0.74
N MET A 114 -3.35 10.29 0.99
CA MET A 114 -2.07 9.67 0.62
C MET A 114 -1.78 9.80 -0.87
N SER A 115 -2.79 9.61 -1.72
CA SER A 115 -2.66 9.74 -3.17
C SER A 115 -2.28 11.16 -3.58
N LYS A 116 -2.95 12.18 -3.03
CA LYS A 116 -2.61 13.59 -3.27
C LYS A 116 -1.16 13.88 -2.88
N CYS A 117 -0.75 13.50 -1.67
CA CYS A 117 0.61 13.69 -1.19
C CYS A 117 1.65 13.01 -2.09
N CYS A 118 1.40 11.76 -2.52
CA CYS A 118 2.32 11.04 -3.39
C CYS A 118 2.43 11.66 -4.78
N VAL A 119 1.31 12.12 -5.35
CA VAL A 119 1.29 12.81 -6.65
C VAL A 119 2.04 14.14 -6.57
N HIS A 120 1.77 14.97 -5.56
CA HIS A 120 2.49 16.22 -5.34
C HIS A 120 3.99 15.99 -5.16
N ALA A 121 4.37 14.99 -4.35
CA ALA A 121 5.76 14.62 -4.13
C ALA A 121 6.49 14.29 -5.46
N ILE A 122 5.87 13.52 -6.36
CA ILE A 122 6.48 13.18 -7.65
C ILE A 122 6.52 14.37 -8.60
N TYR A 123 5.49 15.21 -8.58
CA TYR A 123 5.48 16.43 -9.37
C TYR A 123 6.63 17.35 -8.95
N ASP A 124 6.79 17.59 -7.65
CA ASP A 124 7.87 18.39 -7.10
C ASP A 124 9.26 17.81 -7.41
N GLU A 125 9.40 16.47 -7.39
CA GLU A 125 10.63 15.81 -7.83
C GLU A 125 10.94 16.12 -9.30
N ARG A 126 9.95 16.00 -10.19
CA ARG A 126 10.13 16.22 -11.64
C ARG A 126 10.42 17.69 -11.97
N SER A 127 9.87 18.64 -11.23
CA SER A 127 10.14 20.06 -11.43
C SER A 127 11.51 20.51 -10.90
N ARG A 128 12.18 19.70 -10.08
CA ARG A 128 13.54 19.98 -9.55
C ARG A 128 14.67 19.39 -10.40
N VAL A 129 14.33 18.55 -11.38
CA VAL A 129 15.25 17.95 -12.35
C VAL A 129 15.18 18.75 -13.64
#